data_AF-A0A7Y0BSF2-F1
#
_entry.id   AF-A0A7Y0BSF2-F1
#
_cell.length_a   1.000
_cell.length_b   1.000
_cell.length_c   1.000
_cell.angle_alpha   90.00
_cell.angle_beta   90.00
_cell.angle_gamma   90.00
#
_symmetry.space_group_name_H-M   'P 1'
#
loop_
_entity.id
_entity.type
_entity.pdbx_description
1 polymer ?
#
loop_
_entity_poly.entity_id
_entity_poly.type
_entity_poly.pdbx_seq_one_letter_code
_entity_poly.pdbx_strand_id
1 'polypeptide(L)' 'MRGLAGIRSNTDLSVLGANDRFKVEAAIAIGRMGDKATLSEALQAREAPSPRKPVEELAFAGRLPG' A
#
# COMPACT_ATOMS: atom_id res chain seq x y z
N MET A 1 2.07 6.77 -7.96
CA MET A 1 2.27 5.33 -7.66
C MET A 1 1.57 5.03 -6.35
N ARG A 2 0.80 3.94 -6.26
CA ARG A 2 0.10 3.51 -5.03
C ARG A 2 0.32 2.01 -4.79
N GLY A 3 0.62 1.65 -3.54
CA GLY A 3 0.71 0.24 -3.12
C GLY A 3 -0.65 -0.33 -2.75
N LEU A 4 -0.86 -1.61 -3.05
CA LEU A 4 -2.09 -2.36 -2.80
C LEU A 4 -1.74 -3.70 -2.14
N ALA A 5 -2.22 -3.90 -0.91
CA ALA A 5 -2.08 -5.18 -0.19
C ALA A 5 -3.38 -6.00 -0.18
N GLY A 6 -4.55 -5.37 -0.39
CA GLY A 6 -5.86 -6.03 -0.46
C GLY A 6 -6.12 -6.75 -1.79
N ILE A 7 -5.12 -7.47 -2.29
CA ILE A 7 -5.20 -8.25 -3.54
C ILE A 7 -5.39 -9.74 -3.23
N ARG A 8 -5.88 -10.50 -4.20
CA ARG A 8 -5.98 -11.96 -4.08
C ARG A 8 -4.58 -12.56 -4.14
N SER A 9 -4.05 -12.96 -3.00
CA SER A 9 -2.70 -13.55 -2.86
C SER A 9 -2.58 -14.95 -3.45
N ASN A 10 -3.67 -15.72 -3.48
CA ASN A 10 -3.73 -17.08 -4.07
C ASN A 10 -4.16 -17.05 -5.55
N THR A 11 -3.86 -15.97 -6.27
CA THR A 11 -4.13 -15.90 -7.70
C THR A 11 -3.19 -16.84 -8.44
N ASP A 12 -3.67 -17.47 -9.53
CA ASP A 12 -2.82 -18.25 -10.41
C ASP A 12 -1.65 -17.38 -10.90
N LEU A 13 -0.43 -17.73 -10.48
CA LEU A 13 0.79 -16.99 -10.78
C LEU A 13 1.21 -17.11 -12.24
N SER A 14 0.64 -18.09 -12.98
CA SER A 14 0.92 -18.29 -14.39
C SER A 14 0.57 -17.06 -15.23
N VAL A 15 -0.45 -16.28 -14.80
CA VAL A 15 -0.85 -15.02 -15.47
C VAL A 15 0.24 -13.94 -15.39
N LEU A 16 1.13 -14.06 -14.41
CA LEU A 16 2.29 -13.19 -14.22
C LEU A 16 3.58 -13.82 -14.76
N GLY A 17 3.51 -15.00 -15.37
CA GLY A 17 4.67 -15.79 -15.80
C GLY A 17 5.50 -16.35 -14.63
N ALA A 18 4.94 -16.39 -13.43
CA ALA A 18 5.60 -16.92 -12.23
C ALA A 18 5.06 -18.30 -11.86
N ASN A 19 5.83 -19.06 -11.09
CA ASN A 19 5.42 -20.35 -10.52
C ASN A 19 5.22 -20.26 -9.00
N ASP A 20 4.78 -21.36 -8.41
CA ASP A 20 4.47 -21.54 -6.98
C ASP A 20 5.62 -21.28 -6.02
N ARG A 21 6.86 -21.20 -6.51
CA ARG A 21 8.02 -20.79 -5.69
C ARG A 21 8.03 -19.30 -5.35
N PHE A 22 7.17 -18.51 -6.00
CA PHE A 22 7.05 -17.08 -5.76
C PHE A 22 5.78 -16.78 -4.96
N LYS A 23 5.90 -15.83 -4.03
CA LYS A 23 4.77 -15.32 -3.25
C LYS A 23 4.48 -13.87 -3.67
N VAL A 24 3.22 -13.58 -3.91
CA VAL A 24 2.75 -12.22 -4.17
C VAL A 24 2.61 -11.48 -2.85
N GLU A 25 3.41 -10.43 -2.66
CA GLU A 25 3.38 -9.59 -1.45
C GLU A 25 2.53 -8.33 -1.62
N ALA A 26 2.57 -7.70 -2.79
CA ALA A 26 1.83 -6.47 -3.07
C ALA A 26 1.66 -6.26 -4.57
N ALA A 27 0.65 -5.46 -4.93
CA ALA A 27 0.50 -4.88 -6.27
C ALA A 27 0.76 -3.38 -6.23
N ILE A 28 1.11 -2.81 -7.39
CA ILE A 28 1.41 -1.39 -7.55
C ILE A 28 0.54 -0.82 -8.66
N ALA A 29 -0.24 0.21 -8.36
CA ALA A 29 -0.91 1.04 -9.36
C ALA A 29 0.03 2.16 -9.82
N ILE A 30 0.36 2.16 -11.11
CA ILE A 30 1.22 3.15 -11.77
C ILE A 30 0.39 3.94 -12.78
N GLY A 31 0.49 5.27 -12.73
CA GLY A 31 -0.25 6.18 -13.59
C GLY A 31 0.04 7.63 -13.24
N ARG A 32 -0.55 8.55 -13.99
CA ARG A 32 -0.51 10.00 -13.72
C ARG A 32 -1.64 10.40 -12.77
N MET A 33 -1.44 11.45 -11.99
CA MET A 33 -2.47 11.98 -11.10
C MET A 33 -3.62 12.56 -11.93
N GLY A 34 -4.84 12.10 -11.68
CA GLY A 34 -6.06 12.60 -12.31
C GLY A 34 -6.77 13.64 -11.44
N ASP A 35 -7.86 14.21 -11.97
CA ASP A 35 -8.70 15.13 -11.21
C ASP A 35 -9.42 14.39 -10.05
N LYS A 36 -9.27 14.95 -8.85
CA LYS A 36 -9.87 14.45 -7.61
C LYS A 36 -11.39 14.41 -7.70
N ALA A 37 -12.02 15.31 -8.45
CA ALA A 37 -13.47 15.36 -8.61
C ALA A 37 -14.06 14.09 -9.26
N THR A 38 -13.22 13.29 -9.93
CA THR A 38 -13.63 12.02 -10.54
C THR A 38 -13.79 10.86 -9.54
N LEU A 39 -13.34 11.05 -8.29
CA LEU A 39 -13.45 10.05 -7.22
C LEU A 39 -14.79 10.18 -6.48
N SER A 40 -15.23 9.12 -5.80
CA SER A 40 -16.37 9.22 -4.86
C SER A 40 -16.03 10.12 -3.66
N GLU A 41 -17.02 10.75 -3.04
CA GLU A 41 -16.82 11.70 -1.92
C GLU A 41 -15.93 11.13 -0.80
N ALA A 42 -16.15 9.86 -0.43
CA ALA A 42 -15.36 9.17 0.59
C ALA A 42 -13.88 9.01 0.18
N LEU A 43 -13.58 8.80 -1.10
CA LEU A 43 -12.20 8.71 -1.61
C LEU A 43 -11.58 10.09 -1.80
N GLN A 44 -12.37 11.09 -2.19
CA GLN A 44 -11.91 12.48 -2.26
C GLN A 44 -11.40 12.95 -0.89
N ALA A 45 -12.15 12.72 0.19
CA ALA A 45 -11.72 13.10 1.54
C ALA A 45 -10.35 12.51 1.95
N ARG A 46 -9.96 11.38 1.34
CA ARG A 46 -8.73 10.63 1.64
C ARG A 46 -7.60 10.87 0.64
N GLU A 47 -7.84 11.64 -0.42
CA GLU A 47 -6.84 12.01 -1.41
C GLU A 47 -5.97 13.17 -0.89
N ALA A 48 -5.18 12.86 0.14
CA ALA A 48 -4.20 13.71 0.79
C ALA A 48 -3.07 12.84 1.38
N PRO A 49 -1.86 13.39 1.63
CA PRO A 49 -0.79 12.65 2.28
C PRO A 49 -1.22 12.09 3.65
N SER A 50 -0.91 10.82 3.91
CA SER A 50 -1.17 10.21 5.21
C SER A 50 -0.28 10.85 6.29
N PRO A 51 -0.82 11.19 7.48
CA PRO A 51 0.02 11.64 8.58
C PRO A 51 1.02 10.55 8.99
N ARG A 52 2.13 10.97 9.58
CA ARG A 52 3.12 10.10 10.18
C ARG A 52 3.10 10.33 11.69
N LYS A 53 3.36 9.27 12.45
CA LYS A 53 3.60 9.40 13.90
C LYS A 53 4.93 10.14 14.13
N PRO A 54 5.07 10.89 15.24
CA PRO A 54 6.36 11.38 15.72
C PRO A 54 7.40 10.26 15.82
N VAL A 55 8.67 10.59 15.60
CA VAL A 55 9.76 9.59 15.62
C VAL A 55 9.94 9.03 17.02
N GLU A 56 9.70 9.86 18.05
CA GLU A 56 9.79 9.54 19.47
C GLU A 56 8.78 8.45 19.89
N GLU A 57 7.71 8.25 19.11
CA GLU A 57 6.74 7.15 19.33
C GLU A 57 7.20 5.82 18.71
N LEU A 58 8.15 5.85 17.77
CA LEU A 58 8.54 4.69 16.96
C LEU A 58 9.98 4.25 17.20
N ALA A 59 10.86 5.15 17.64
CA ALA A 59 12.28 4.92 17.84
C ALA A 59 12.63 4.95 19.33
N PHE A 60 13.27 3.88 19.80
CA PHE A 60 13.63 3.70 21.21
C PHE A 60 15.13 3.46 21.35
N ALA A 61 15.77 4.15 22.28
CA ALA A 61 17.17 3.91 22.60
C ALA A 61 17.29 2.71 23.56
N GLY A 62 18.08 1.71 23.18
CA GLY A 62 18.34 0.53 24.01
C GLY A 62 17.27 -0.55 23.88
N ARG A 63 16.29 -0.59 24.79
CA ARG A 63 15.26 -1.63 24.82
C ARG A 63 13.94 -1.12 24.23
N LEU A 64 13.20 -2.02 23.59
CA LEU A 64 11.80 -1.78 23.26
C LEU A 64 11.01 -1.53 24.56
N PRO A 65 10.14 -0.52 24.62
CA PRO A 65 9.23 -0.33 25.74
C PRO A 65 8.28 -1.54 25.81
N GLY A 66 8.03 -2.00 27.03
CA GLY A 66 7.06 -3.06 27.33
C GLY A 66 5.63 -2.53 27.38
#